data_AF-A0A7V2TVQ6-F1
#
_entry.id   AF-A0A7V2TVQ6-F1
#
_cell.length_a   1.000
_cell.length_b   1.000
_cell.length_c   1.000
_cell.angle_alpha   90.00
_cell.angle_beta   90.00
_cell.angle_gamma   90.00
#
_symmetry.space_group_name_H-M   'P 1'
#
loop_
_entity.id
_entity.type
_entity.pdbx_description
1 polymer ?
#
loop_
_entity_poly.entity_id
_entity_poly.type
_entity_poly.pdbx_seq_one_letter_code
_entity_poly.pdbx_strand_id
1 'polypeptide(L)'
;MPRMLPPGVGRRLRKGERIVLETHYHKTGRPEKDEGAEVALYFAKEPVEKMLHVHMLANVFLRIPPGSREHKVTASYTVPLDVTAYDVMPHMHLLGRRIAVTATFPDGRVQDLVRIEDWDFAWQETYQFKEPLRLPKGTKLRLEAVYDNSA
;
A
#
# COMPACT_ATOMS: atom_id res chain seq x y z
N MET A 1 -14.32 11.03 -2.36
CA MET A 1 -13.84 12.38 -1.97
C MET A 1 -12.41 12.25 -1.45
N PRO A 2 -11.51 13.21 -1.72
CA PRO A 2 -10.13 13.14 -1.21
C PRO A 2 -10.14 13.10 0.32
N ARG A 3 -9.42 12.14 0.92
CA ARG A 3 -9.27 12.08 2.37
C ARG A 3 -8.22 13.10 2.79
N MET A 4 -8.66 14.12 3.52
CA MET A 4 -7.75 15.06 4.14
C MET A 4 -6.92 14.35 5.21
N LEU A 5 -5.63 14.67 5.27
CA LEU A 5 -4.78 14.21 6.35
C LEU A 5 -5.21 14.84 7.68
N PRO A 6 -5.00 14.17 8.83
CA PRO A 6 -5.25 14.78 10.12
C PRO A 6 -4.47 16.09 10.30
N PRO A 7 -4.94 17.02 11.15
CA PRO A 7 -4.19 18.21 11.52
C PRO A 7 -2.75 17.88 11.94
N GLY A 8 -1.79 18.71 11.54
CA GLY A 8 -0.36 18.51 11.80
C GLY A 8 0.30 17.38 10.99
N VAL A 9 -0.42 16.65 10.13
CA VAL A 9 0.14 15.61 9.25
C VAL A 9 0.18 16.08 7.80
N GLY A 10 1.33 15.92 7.14
CA GLY A 10 1.50 16.37 5.75
C GLY A 10 2.63 15.66 5.01
N ARG A 11 2.69 15.83 3.69
CA ARG A 11 3.88 15.51 2.89
C ARG A 11 4.64 16.80 2.63
N ARG A 12 5.97 16.73 2.65
CA ARG A 12 6.84 17.87 2.34
C ARG A 12 7.03 17.96 0.84
N LEU A 13 6.70 19.12 0.26
CA LEU A 13 7.09 19.53 -1.09
C LEU A 13 8.11 20.67 -0.95
N ARG A 14 9.35 20.45 -1.38
CA ARG A 14 10.45 21.43 -1.27
C ARG A 14 10.45 22.37 -2.47
N LYS A 15 10.99 23.57 -2.26
CA LYS A 15 11.30 24.51 -3.35
C LYS A 15 12.17 23.81 -4.40
N GLY A 16 11.74 23.83 -5.65
CA GLY A 16 12.46 23.22 -6.77
C GLY A 16 12.13 21.75 -7.05
N GLU A 17 11.32 21.09 -6.22
CA GLU A 17 10.78 19.76 -6.55
C GLU A 17 9.75 19.87 -7.69
N ARG A 18 9.68 18.82 -8.52
CA ARG A 18 8.72 18.70 -9.63
C ARG A 18 7.67 17.67 -9.26
N ILE A 19 6.44 17.93 -9.69
CA ILE A 19 5.35 16.96 -9.61
C ILE A 19 5.27 16.26 -10.96
N VAL A 20 5.27 14.92 -10.93
CA VAL A 20 5.08 14.08 -12.11
C VAL A 20 3.73 13.39 -11.95
N LEU A 21 2.86 13.54 -12.94
CA LEU A 21 1.62 12.80 -13.04
C LEU A 21 1.84 11.62 -13.98
N GLU A 22 1.63 10.41 -13.45
CA GLU A 22 1.62 9.18 -14.23
C GLU A 22 0.18 8.63 -14.23
N THR A 23 -0.39 8.44 -15.41
CA THR A 23 -1.77 7.97 -15.57
C THR A 23 -1.77 6.59 -16.19
N HIS A 24 -2.43 5.65 -15.52
CA HIS A 24 -2.63 4.29 -16.02
C HIS A 24 -4.04 4.15 -16.62
N TYR A 25 -4.14 4.18 -17.95
CA TYR A 25 -5.42 3.99 -18.65
C TYR A 25 -5.69 2.50 -18.89
N HIS A 26 -6.83 2.01 -18.38
CA HIS A 26 -7.36 0.71 -18.77
C HIS A 26 -8.21 0.85 -20.03
N LYS A 27 -7.92 0.05 -21.07
CA LYS A 27 -8.62 0.16 -22.36
C LYS A 27 -10.07 -0.30 -22.23
N THR A 28 -11.00 0.48 -22.77
CA THR A 28 -12.42 0.12 -22.83
C THR A 28 -12.79 -0.68 -24.09
N GLY A 29 -11.85 -0.83 -25.04
CA GLY A 29 -12.07 -1.55 -26.30
C GLY A 29 -12.66 -0.70 -27.45
N ARG A 30 -12.87 0.60 -27.22
CA ARG A 30 -13.35 1.57 -28.22
C ARG A 30 -12.47 2.82 -28.25
N PRO A 31 -12.47 3.61 -29.34
CA PRO A 31 -11.80 4.91 -29.34
C PRO A 31 -12.40 5.82 -28.27
N GLU A 32 -11.56 6.31 -27.37
CA GLU A 32 -11.92 7.28 -26.34
C GLU A 32 -10.89 8.40 -26.31
N LYS A 33 -11.32 9.59 -25.89
CA LYS A 33 -10.45 10.74 -25.67
C LYS A 33 -10.43 11.01 -24.17
N ASP A 34 -9.23 11.14 -23.62
CA ASP A 34 -9.10 11.63 -22.25
C ASP A 34 -9.58 13.09 -22.17
N GLU A 35 -10.47 13.38 -21.24
CA GLU A 35 -11.02 14.71 -21.00
C GLU A 35 -10.13 15.55 -20.08
N GLY A 36 -9.01 14.98 -19.59
CA GLY A 36 -7.98 15.67 -18.83
C GLY A 36 -7.93 15.18 -17.39
N ALA A 37 -7.04 14.25 -17.10
CA ALA A 37 -6.75 13.86 -15.72
C ALA A 37 -6.19 15.04 -14.93
N GLU A 38 -6.91 15.48 -13.91
CA GLU A 38 -6.52 16.58 -13.03
C GLU A 38 -6.09 16.10 -11.65
N VAL A 39 -5.16 16.83 -11.03
CA VAL A 39 -4.75 16.62 -9.63
C VAL A 39 -4.89 17.92 -8.85
N ALA A 40 -5.64 17.87 -7.75
CA ALA A 40 -5.75 18.97 -6.81
C ALA A 40 -4.73 18.78 -5.66
N LEU A 41 -3.99 19.84 -5.36
CA LEU A 41 -3.05 19.87 -4.23
C LEU A 41 -3.58 20.79 -3.13
N TYR A 42 -3.72 20.22 -1.93
CA TYR A 42 -4.15 20.96 -0.75
C TYR A 42 -2.95 21.19 0.17
N PHE A 43 -2.56 22.45 0.33
CA PHE A 43 -1.43 22.83 1.17
C PHE A 43 -1.88 23.04 2.62
N ALA A 44 -1.05 22.59 3.57
CA ALA A 44 -1.28 22.82 4.99
C ALA A 44 -1.27 24.32 5.30
N LYS A 45 -2.27 24.78 6.07
CA LYS A 45 -2.37 26.18 6.55
C LYS A 45 -1.61 26.41 7.86
N GLU A 46 -1.33 25.32 8.57
CA GLU A 46 -0.62 25.29 9.86
C GLU A 46 0.68 24.47 9.71
N PRO A 47 1.63 24.62 10.65
CA PRO A 47 2.85 23.82 10.65
C PRO A 47 2.58 22.31 10.61
N VAL A 48 3.32 21.59 9.77
CA VAL A 48 3.30 20.12 9.74
C VAL A 48 4.25 19.59 10.82
N GLU A 49 3.70 18.87 11.79
CA GLU A 49 4.45 18.26 12.90
C GLU A 49 4.92 16.83 12.57
N LYS A 50 4.17 16.12 11.72
CA LYS A 50 4.43 14.72 11.36
C LYS A 50 4.38 14.55 9.84
N MET A 51 5.42 13.93 9.28
CA MET A 51 5.44 13.61 7.86
C MET A 51 4.67 12.31 7.60
N LEU A 52 3.74 12.34 6.64
CA LEU A 52 3.16 11.13 6.08
C LEU A 52 4.24 10.38 5.28
N HIS A 53 4.40 9.10 5.57
CA HIS A 53 5.32 8.22 4.86
C HIS A 53 4.55 7.03 4.28
N VAL A 54 4.91 6.60 3.07
CA VAL A 54 4.43 5.35 2.47
C VAL A 54 5.60 4.39 2.48
N HIS A 55 5.44 3.28 3.19
CA HIS A 55 6.44 2.23 3.24
C HIS A 55 6.01 1.07 2.33
N MET A 56 6.86 0.72 1.37
CA MET A 56 6.65 -0.44 0.51
C MET A 56 7.21 -1.70 1.19
N LEU A 57 6.32 -2.55 1.69
CA LEU A 57 6.67 -3.87 2.20
C LEU A 57 6.57 -4.88 1.04
N ALA A 58 7.70 -5.23 0.43
CA ALA A 58 7.74 -6.11 -0.74
C ALA A 58 8.99 -6.99 -0.77
N ASN A 59 8.90 -8.13 -1.46
CA ASN A 59 10.08 -8.88 -1.90
C ASN A 59 10.38 -8.46 -3.35
N VAL A 60 11.43 -7.66 -3.53
CA VAL A 60 11.81 -7.11 -4.85
C VAL A 60 12.56 -8.12 -5.74
N PHE A 61 12.89 -9.30 -5.22
CA PHE A 61 13.54 -10.40 -5.96
C PHE A 61 12.53 -11.49 -6.37
N LEU A 62 11.26 -11.11 -6.52
CA LEU A 62 10.16 -12.00 -6.89
C LEU A 62 10.48 -12.80 -8.16
N ARG A 63 10.53 -14.13 -8.05
CA ARG A 63 10.67 -15.05 -9.16
C ARG A 63 9.74 -16.24 -8.98
N ILE A 64 8.68 -16.29 -9.77
CA ILE A 64 7.68 -17.35 -9.73
C ILE A 64 8.03 -18.40 -10.81
N PRO A 65 8.36 -19.65 -10.47
CA PRO A 65 8.66 -20.68 -11.46
C PRO A 65 7.43 -21.01 -12.34
N PRO A 66 7.61 -21.37 -13.61
CA PRO A 66 6.53 -21.94 -14.42
C PRO A 66 6.04 -23.26 -13.81
N GLY A 67 4.75 -23.54 -13.91
CA GLY A 67 4.11 -24.75 -13.38
C GLY A 67 3.76 -24.69 -11.88
N SER A 68 4.11 -23.63 -11.16
CA SER A 68 3.90 -23.54 -9.71
C SER A 68 2.48 -23.10 -9.35
N ARG A 69 1.71 -23.94 -8.64
CA ARG A 69 0.33 -23.61 -8.23
C ARG A 69 0.21 -22.72 -6.98
N GLU A 70 1.18 -22.79 -6.08
CA GLU A 70 1.08 -22.25 -4.72
C GLU A 70 2.42 -21.60 -4.31
N HIS A 71 2.95 -20.72 -5.16
CA HIS A 71 4.24 -20.08 -4.91
C HIS A 71 4.09 -18.99 -3.83
N LYS A 72 4.62 -19.25 -2.64
CA LYS A 72 4.60 -18.31 -1.52
C LYS A 72 5.79 -17.36 -1.57
N VAL A 73 5.50 -16.07 -1.37
CA VAL A 73 6.48 -14.99 -1.29
C VAL A 73 6.24 -14.24 0.00
N THR A 74 7.31 -13.93 0.72
CA THR A 74 7.21 -13.19 1.98
C THR A 74 8.15 -12.00 2.00
N ALA A 75 7.76 -10.97 2.73
CA ALA A 75 8.62 -9.86 3.11
C ALA A 75 8.38 -9.50 4.58
N SER A 76 9.38 -8.91 5.23
CA SER A 76 9.26 -8.48 6.62
C SER A 76 9.91 -7.13 6.85
N TYR A 77 9.33 -6.36 7.77
CA TYR A 77 9.87 -5.07 8.17
C TYR A 77 9.66 -4.88 9.68
N THR A 78 10.68 -4.39 10.37
CA THR A 78 10.54 -4.00 11.79
C THR A 78 10.42 -2.49 11.87
N VAL A 79 9.32 -2.01 12.44
CA VAL A 79 9.01 -0.59 12.58
C VAL A 79 10.07 0.07 13.49
N PRO A 80 10.82 1.08 13.01
CA PRO A 80 11.98 1.61 13.73
C PRO A 80 11.65 2.68 14.78
N LEU A 81 10.43 3.24 14.74
CA LEU A 81 9.95 4.32 15.60
C LEU A 81 8.43 4.24 15.76
N ASP A 82 7.87 4.88 16.78
CA ASP A 82 6.42 4.87 16.99
C ASP A 82 5.69 5.59 15.85
N VAL A 83 4.88 4.86 15.08
CA VAL A 83 4.11 5.41 13.96
C VAL A 83 2.63 5.18 14.13
N THR A 84 1.84 5.92 13.35
CA THR A 84 0.41 5.67 13.17
C THR A 84 0.19 5.23 11.74
N ALA A 85 -0.36 4.04 11.53
CA ALA A 85 -0.79 3.55 10.24
C ALA A 85 -2.24 4.01 9.97
N TYR A 86 -2.47 4.57 8.78
CA TYR A 86 -3.78 5.08 8.37
C TYR A 86 -4.47 4.17 7.36
N ASP A 87 -3.69 3.52 6.52
CA ASP A 87 -4.17 2.67 5.45
C ASP A 87 -3.14 1.59 5.10
N VAL A 88 -3.61 0.61 4.34
CA VAL A 88 -2.82 -0.47 3.75
C VAL A 88 -3.34 -0.74 2.34
N MET A 89 -2.43 -0.85 1.38
CA MET A 89 -2.75 -1.07 -0.02
C MET A 89 -2.08 -2.36 -0.49
N PRO A 90 -2.77 -3.51 -0.43
CA PRO A 90 -2.25 -4.75 -1.03
C PRO A 90 -2.18 -4.59 -2.55
N HIS A 91 -1.14 -5.15 -3.17
CA HIS A 91 -0.90 -5.01 -4.61
C HIS A 91 -0.23 -6.26 -5.17
N MET A 92 -0.87 -6.91 -6.13
CA MET A 92 -0.36 -8.06 -6.89
C MET A 92 -0.89 -8.01 -8.33
N HIS A 93 -0.18 -8.67 -9.25
CA HIS A 93 -0.59 -8.79 -10.65
C HIS A 93 -1.41 -10.07 -10.91
N LEU A 94 -1.56 -10.46 -12.18
CA LEU A 94 -2.46 -11.51 -12.67
C LEU A 94 -2.28 -12.91 -12.04
N LEU A 95 -1.06 -13.22 -11.58
CA LEU A 95 -0.77 -14.51 -10.94
C LEU A 95 -1.12 -14.53 -9.45
N GLY A 96 -1.48 -13.38 -8.86
CA GLY A 96 -1.83 -13.28 -7.45
C GLY A 96 -3.08 -14.10 -7.11
N ARG A 97 -3.08 -14.72 -5.94
CA ARG A 97 -4.21 -15.50 -5.40
C ARG A 97 -4.59 -15.07 -4.00
N ARG A 98 -3.60 -14.85 -3.12
CA ARG A 98 -3.82 -14.47 -1.72
C ARG A 98 -2.77 -13.49 -1.25
N ILE A 99 -3.15 -12.56 -0.39
CA ILE A 99 -2.22 -11.62 0.23
C ILE A 99 -2.66 -11.30 1.66
N ALA A 100 -1.73 -11.33 2.59
CA ALA A 100 -1.94 -10.93 3.97
C ALA A 100 -0.75 -10.12 4.49
N VAL A 101 -1.04 -9.09 5.28
CA VAL A 101 -0.06 -8.36 6.07
C VAL A 101 -0.45 -8.48 7.54
N THR A 102 0.46 -9.00 8.35
CA THR A 102 0.29 -9.17 9.80
C THR A 102 1.23 -8.23 10.54
N ALA A 103 0.76 -7.66 11.65
CA ALA A 103 1.56 -6.92 12.61
C ALA A 103 1.69 -7.74 13.91
N THR A 104 2.92 -8.08 14.28
CA THR A 104 3.25 -8.63 15.60
C THR A 104 3.83 -7.53 16.48
N PHE A 105 3.11 -7.17 17.54
CA PHE A 105 3.44 -6.08 18.45
C PHE A 105 4.53 -6.50 19.46
N PRO A 106 5.24 -5.55 20.09
CA PRO A 106 6.25 -5.87 21.10
C PRO A 106 5.72 -6.64 22.32
N ASP A 107 4.43 -6.52 22.62
CA ASP A 107 3.72 -7.26 23.68
C ASP A 107 3.34 -8.69 23.28
N GLY A 108 3.64 -9.11 22.04
CA GLY A 108 3.30 -10.42 21.50
C GLY A 108 1.93 -10.51 20.85
N ARG A 109 1.09 -9.47 20.93
CA ARG A 109 -0.21 -9.42 20.23
C ARG A 109 0.02 -9.49 18.73
N VAL A 110 -0.89 -10.15 18.01
CA VAL A 110 -0.87 -10.25 16.55
C VAL A 110 -2.18 -9.69 16.00
N GLN A 111 -2.09 -8.92 14.93
CA GLN A 111 -3.24 -8.34 14.23
C GLN A 111 -3.03 -8.38 12.72
N ASP A 112 -4.03 -8.82 11.99
CA ASP A 112 -4.07 -8.65 10.53
C ASP A 112 -4.29 -7.17 10.20
N LEU A 113 -3.40 -6.61 9.37
CA LEU A 113 -3.58 -5.29 8.78
C LEU A 113 -4.46 -5.37 7.53
N VAL A 114 -4.25 -6.43 6.73
CA VAL A 114 -5.10 -6.80 5.60
C VAL A 114 -4.99 -8.30 5.37
N ARG A 115 -6.07 -8.92 4.93
CA ARG A 115 -6.13 -10.33 4.53
C ARG A 115 -7.13 -10.49 3.40
N ILE A 116 -6.66 -10.92 2.24
CA ILE A 116 -7.47 -11.21 1.06
C ILE A 116 -7.19 -12.65 0.67
N GLU A 117 -8.21 -13.51 0.84
CA GLU A 117 -8.13 -14.95 0.58
C GLU A 117 -8.53 -15.33 -0.86
N ASP A 118 -9.12 -14.39 -1.60
CA ASP A 118 -9.48 -14.53 -3.02
C ASP A 118 -9.13 -13.23 -3.74
N TRP A 119 -7.89 -13.13 -4.22
CA TRP A 119 -7.37 -11.92 -4.85
C TRP A 119 -7.96 -11.73 -6.24
N ASP A 120 -8.57 -10.57 -6.47
CA ASP A 120 -8.98 -10.09 -7.78
C ASP A 120 -8.04 -8.97 -8.23
N PHE A 121 -7.40 -9.14 -9.40
CA PHE A 121 -6.55 -8.11 -10.00
C PHE A 121 -7.33 -6.83 -10.34
N ALA A 122 -8.63 -6.90 -10.57
CA ALA A 122 -9.48 -5.73 -10.77
C ALA A 122 -9.75 -4.97 -9.45
N TRP A 123 -9.52 -5.60 -8.29
CA TRP A 123 -9.74 -5.00 -6.96
C TRP A 123 -8.42 -4.62 -6.28
N GLN A 124 -7.82 -3.52 -6.75
CA GLN A 124 -6.56 -2.99 -6.19
C GLN A 124 -6.80 -1.70 -5.41
N GLU A 125 -7.52 -1.82 -4.30
CA GLU A 125 -7.92 -0.67 -3.50
C GLU A 125 -6.99 -0.41 -2.31
N THR A 126 -7.04 0.83 -1.82
CA THR A 126 -6.46 1.21 -0.54
C THR A 126 -7.48 0.98 0.57
N TYR A 127 -7.19 0.10 1.51
CA TYR A 127 -8.03 -0.15 2.68
C TYR A 127 -7.62 0.79 3.81
N GLN A 128 -8.59 1.57 4.28
CA GLN A 128 -8.39 2.50 5.39
C GLN A 128 -8.75 1.81 6.71
N PHE A 129 -7.93 2.00 7.74
CA PHE A 129 -8.31 1.52 9.07
C PHE A 129 -9.47 2.37 9.59
N LYS A 130 -10.50 1.72 10.16
CA LYS A 130 -11.63 2.41 10.80
C LYS A 130 -11.14 3.41 11.86
N GLU A 131 -10.12 3.01 12.61
CA GLU A 131 -9.38 3.85 13.54
C GLU A 131 -7.89 3.77 13.20
N PRO A 132 -7.15 4.90 13.13
CA PRO A 132 -5.72 4.87 12.87
C PRO A 132 -4.98 3.96 13.85
N LEU A 133 -4.20 3.02 13.33
CA LEU A 133 -3.56 1.99 14.14
C LEU A 133 -2.19 2.47 14.62
N ARG A 134 -1.98 2.50 15.93
CA ARG A 134 -0.66 2.78 16.50
C ARG A 134 0.24 1.55 16.32
N LEU A 135 1.39 1.73 15.70
CA LEU A 135 2.44 0.72 15.57
C LEU A 135 3.66 1.17 16.38
N PRO A 136 3.84 0.67 17.61
CA PRO A 136 5.01 0.97 18.41
C PRO A 136 6.30 0.55 17.71
N LYS A 137 7.40 1.21 18.06
CA LYS A 137 8.76 0.76 17.70
C LYS A 137 8.93 -0.71 18.05
N GLY A 138 9.52 -1.48 17.13
CA GLY A 138 9.74 -2.91 17.28
C GLY A 138 8.57 -3.79 16.80
N THR A 139 7.43 -3.20 16.41
CA THR A 139 6.37 -3.96 15.72
C THR A 139 6.93 -4.60 14.46
N LYS A 140 6.72 -5.92 14.30
CA LYS A 140 7.16 -6.68 13.13
C LYS A 140 6.00 -6.81 12.16
N LEU A 141 6.16 -6.27 10.96
CA LEU A 141 5.25 -6.46 9.84
C LEU A 141 5.72 -7.65 9.03
N ARG A 142 4.80 -8.55 8.66
CA ARG A 142 5.06 -9.68 7.77
C ARG A 142 4.02 -9.72 6.66
N LEU A 143 4.51 -9.63 5.43
CA LEU A 143 3.75 -9.88 4.21
C LEU A 143 3.86 -11.37 3.87
N GLU A 144 2.74 -11.97 3.48
CA GLU A 144 2.67 -13.24 2.79
C GLU A 144 1.77 -13.09 1.57
N ALA A 145 2.31 -13.37 0.38
CA ALA A 145 1.61 -13.36 -0.89
C ALA A 145 1.72 -14.74 -1.54
N VAL A 146 0.65 -15.22 -2.16
CA VAL A 146 0.61 -16.50 -2.86
C VAL A 146 0.27 -16.26 -4.33
N TYR A 147 1.02 -16.93 -5.20
CA TYR A 147 0.87 -16.86 -6.64
C TYR A 147 0.64 -18.24 -7.27
N ASP A 148 -0.14 -18.26 -8.35
CA ASP A 148 -0.35 -19.43 -9.21
C ASP A 148 0.11 -19.12 -10.64
N ASN A 149 1.12 -19.86 -11.08
CA ASN A 149 1.74 -19.80 -12.40
C ASN A 149 1.75 -21.20 -13.05
N SER A 150 0.68 -21.97 -12.84
CA SER A 150 0.57 -23.36 -13.31
C SER A 150 0.03 -23.55 -14.72
N ALA A 151 -0.54 -22.50 -15.31
CA ALA A 151 -1.08 -22.50 -16.67
C ALA A 151 0.01 -22.39 -17.74
#